data_AF-A0A8S3S9E3-F1
#
_entry.id   AF-A0A8S3S9E3-F1
#
_cell.length_a   1.000
_cell.length_b   1.000
_cell.length_c   1.000
_cell.angle_alpha   90.00
_cell.angle_beta   90.00
_cell.angle_gamma   90.00
#
_symmetry.space_group_name_H-M   'P 1'
#
loop_
_entity.id
_entity.type
_entity.pdbx_description
1 polymer ?
#
loop_
_entity_poly.entity_id
_entity_poly.type
_entity_poly.pdbx_seq_one_letter_code
_entity_poly.pdbx_strand_id
1 'polypeptide(L)'
;MEVVVYLMLLTGCLAASKLHQVIDNGHSFNVTVNDILIFQHTYDNPMLYVGMGRTNFLEFRGNFRIDNDIDRRVGLRNYTYQNFNWTDEIDFLMDDHQLRFRITTYNEKSVGINIINDGIEYDYLWFRVVAEASEQVYGLGEQFSHLNLREFSYTPGKDPELFSVSRSRDRIYPIWTREQGVGRDKHDQVTFSPIK
;
A
#
# COMPACT_ATOMS: atom_id res chain seq x y z
N MET A 1 -2.70 7.16 16.52
CA MET A 1 -2.96 5.92 15.73
C MET A 1 -1.63 5.22 15.50
N GLU A 2 -1.53 3.93 15.82
CA GLU A 2 -0.36 3.08 15.52
C GLU A 2 -0.78 2.07 14.45
N VAL A 3 -0.07 2.08 13.32
CA VAL A 3 -0.27 1.11 12.23
C VAL A 3 0.97 0.23 12.16
N VAL A 4 0.80 -1.07 12.37
CA VAL A 4 1.87 -2.06 12.27
C VAL A 4 1.68 -2.87 10.99
N VAL A 5 2.70 -2.88 10.15
CA VAL A 5 2.76 -3.68 8.92
C VAL A 5 3.93 -4.64 9.03
N TYR A 6 3.66 -5.94 8.93
CA TYR A 6 4.71 -6.96 8.86
C TYR A 6 5.01 -7.30 7.41
N LEU A 7 6.27 -7.15 7.00
CA LEU A 7 6.76 -7.61 5.72
C LEU A 7 7.56 -8.91 5.95
N MET A 8 6.94 -10.05 5.64
CA MET A 8 7.65 -11.32 5.58
C MET A 8 8.14 -11.56 4.16
N LEU A 9 9.46 -11.55 4.00
CA LEU A 9 10.12 -12.01 2.77
C LEU A 9 10.63 -13.42 3.00
N LEU A 10 10.20 -14.36 2.16
CA LEU A 10 10.72 -15.72 2.15
C LEU A 10 12.02 -15.74 1.36
N THR A 11 13.13 -15.40 2.02
CA THR A 11 14.47 -15.52 1.45
C THR A 11 15.28 -16.54 2.23
N GLY A 12 15.90 -17.49 1.54
CA GLY A 12 16.89 -18.38 2.15
C GLY A 12 18.21 -17.63 2.33
N CYS A 13 18.40 -16.96 3.47
CA CYS A 13 19.70 -16.39 3.83
C CYS A 13 20.25 -17.08 5.09
N LEU A 14 21.52 -17.49 5.00
CA LEU A 14 22.24 -18.30 6.00
C LEU A 14 23.11 -17.46 6.95
N ALA A 15 23.03 -16.13 6.90
CA ALA A 15 23.89 -15.25 7.69
C ALA A 15 23.07 -14.33 8.61
N ALA A 16 23.49 -14.28 9.89
CA ALA A 16 22.98 -13.39 10.92
C ALA A 16 23.29 -11.92 10.58
N SER A 17 22.36 -11.25 9.91
CA SER A 17 22.57 -9.87 9.46
C SER A 17 21.26 -9.07 9.44
N LYS A 18 21.39 -7.75 9.56
CA LYS A 18 20.27 -6.83 9.40
C LYS A 18 19.75 -6.95 7.97
N LEU A 19 18.48 -7.35 7.82
CA LEU A 19 17.88 -7.61 6.51
C LEU A 19 17.57 -6.33 5.73
N HIS A 20 17.35 -5.20 6.42
CA HIS A 20 17.05 -3.92 5.79
C HIS A 20 18.24 -2.95 5.85
N GLN A 21 18.31 -2.09 4.85
CA GLN A 21 19.27 -0.99 4.79
C GLN A 21 18.55 0.29 4.37
N VAL A 22 18.83 1.38 5.08
CA VAL A 22 18.41 2.73 4.69
C VAL A 22 19.62 3.49 4.18
N ILE A 23 19.53 3.98 2.94
CA ILE A 23 20.53 4.85 2.31
C ILE A 23 19.91 6.25 2.23
N ASP A 24 20.34 7.12 3.15
CA ASP A 24 19.92 8.51 3.23
C ASP A 24 20.99 9.45 2.65
N ASN A 25 20.55 10.50 1.96
CA ASN A 25 21.41 11.58 1.47
C ASN A 25 21.00 12.97 1.96
N GLY A 26 20.10 13.05 2.96
CA GLY A 26 19.62 14.29 3.59
C GLY A 26 18.44 14.95 2.89
N HIS A 27 18.13 14.58 1.64
CA HIS A 27 16.97 15.11 0.89
C HIS A 27 16.09 14.02 0.27
N SER A 28 16.57 12.78 0.28
CA SER A 28 15.90 11.59 -0.18
C SER A 28 16.51 10.37 0.49
N PHE A 29 15.74 9.29 0.56
CA PHE A 29 16.26 8.02 1.03
C PHE A 29 15.66 6.86 0.26
N ASN A 30 16.41 5.76 0.25
CA ASN A 30 15.96 4.46 -0.22
C ASN A 30 16.01 3.47 0.92
N VAL A 31 15.03 2.56 0.95
CA VAL A 31 15.00 1.43 1.88
C VAL A 31 15.00 0.16 1.07
N THR A 32 16.04 -0.65 1.26
CA THR A 32 16.13 -1.99 0.69
C THR A 32 15.87 -3.03 1.77
N VAL A 33 15.33 -4.18 1.37
CA VAL A 33 15.26 -5.39 2.20
C VAL A 33 15.79 -6.55 1.37
N ASN A 34 16.86 -7.20 1.83
CA ASN A 34 17.60 -8.22 1.06
C ASN A 34 17.92 -7.74 -0.36
N ASP A 35 18.49 -6.53 -0.47
CA ASP A 35 18.87 -5.85 -1.72
C ASP A 35 17.70 -5.49 -2.67
N ILE A 36 16.46 -5.81 -2.32
CA ILE A 36 15.27 -5.39 -3.06
C ILE A 36 14.85 -4.00 -2.60
N LEU A 37 14.72 -3.04 -3.52
CA LEU A 37 14.22 -1.70 -3.22
C LEU A 37 12.73 -1.75 -2.88
N ILE A 38 12.38 -1.48 -1.63
CA ILE A 38 10.99 -1.51 -1.14
C ILE A 38 10.41 -0.10 -1.07
N PHE A 39 11.18 0.86 -0.56
CA PHE A 39 10.73 2.24 -0.43
C PHE A 39 11.72 3.20 -1.06
N GLN A 40 11.16 4.20 -1.74
CA GLN A 40 11.90 5.33 -2.27
C GLN A 40 11.14 6.60 -1.89
N HIS A 41 11.83 7.51 -1.23
CA HIS A 41 11.29 8.79 -0.81
C HIS A 41 12.11 9.93 -1.42
N THR A 42 11.43 10.87 -2.07
CA THR A 42 12.01 12.15 -2.47
C THR A 42 11.03 13.28 -2.16
N TYR A 43 11.52 14.52 -2.19
CA TYR A 43 10.69 15.70 -2.00
C TYR A 43 9.49 15.76 -2.97
N ASP A 44 9.74 15.48 -4.26
CA ASP A 44 8.72 15.52 -5.31
C ASP A 44 7.89 14.24 -5.41
N ASN A 45 8.45 13.12 -4.95
CA ASN A 45 7.79 11.82 -4.89
C ASN A 45 7.81 11.24 -3.46
N PRO A 46 7.02 11.81 -2.53
CA PRO A 46 6.92 11.26 -1.18
C PRO A 46 6.44 9.82 -1.19
N MET A 47 7.06 8.96 -0.39
CA MET A 47 6.56 7.61 -0.14
C MET A 47 5.31 7.60 0.75
N LEU A 48 5.11 8.61 1.58
CA LEU A 48 4.06 8.65 2.60
C LEU A 48 3.18 9.88 2.45
N TYR A 49 1.87 9.67 2.56
CA TYR A 49 0.86 10.73 2.55
C TYR A 49 -0.10 10.51 3.71
N VAL A 50 -0.57 11.62 4.26
CA VAL A 50 -1.62 11.66 5.26
C VAL A 50 -2.78 12.51 4.75
N GLY A 51 -3.96 12.30 5.31
CA GLY A 51 -5.13 13.06 4.88
C GLY A 51 -6.23 13.11 5.91
N MET A 52 -7.13 14.06 5.67
CA MET A 52 -8.33 14.31 6.46
C MET A 52 -9.54 14.18 5.55
N GLY A 53 -10.64 13.71 6.13
CA GLY A 53 -11.91 13.66 5.43
C GLY A 53 -12.87 12.70 6.11
N ARG A 54 -13.75 12.09 5.33
CA ARG A 54 -14.80 11.23 5.86
C ARG A 54 -15.04 10.01 5.00
N THR A 55 -15.02 8.84 5.62
CA THR A 55 -15.51 7.60 4.98
C THR A 55 -16.99 7.44 5.26
N ASN A 56 -17.78 7.29 4.19
CA ASN A 56 -19.20 6.99 4.27
C ASN A 56 -19.44 5.51 4.00
N PHE A 57 -20.18 4.86 4.91
CA PHE A 57 -20.55 3.47 4.82
C PHE A 57 -22.06 3.36 4.65
N LEU A 58 -22.51 2.71 3.59
CA LEU A 58 -23.91 2.32 3.39
C LEU A 58 -23.99 0.81 3.31
N GLU A 59 -24.68 0.22 4.28
CA GLU A 59 -24.88 -1.23 4.40
C GLU A 59 -26.29 -1.62 3.94
N PHE A 60 -26.38 -2.75 3.24
CA PHE A 60 -27.63 -3.39 2.91
C PHE A 60 -27.45 -4.92 2.88
N ARG A 61 -27.90 -5.60 3.94
CA ARG A 61 -27.88 -7.06 4.09
C ARG A 61 -26.50 -7.66 3.83
N GLY A 62 -25.47 -7.09 4.46
CA GLY A 62 -24.07 -7.51 4.32
C GLY A 62 -23.37 -7.03 3.04
N ASN A 63 -24.07 -6.34 2.13
CA ASN A 63 -23.45 -5.61 1.03
C ASN A 63 -23.10 -4.20 1.46
N PHE A 64 -21.92 -3.73 1.07
CA PHE A 64 -21.43 -2.40 1.46
C PHE A 64 -21.11 -1.56 0.23
N ARG A 65 -21.60 -0.33 0.24
CA ARG A 65 -21.07 0.77 -0.55
C ARG A 65 -20.25 1.66 0.38
N ILE A 66 -18.97 1.83 0.04
CA ILE A 66 -18.00 2.59 0.82
C ILE A 66 -17.46 3.69 -0.09
N ASP A 67 -17.66 4.94 0.29
CA ASP A 67 -17.22 6.11 -0.45
C ASP A 67 -16.35 6.97 0.47
N ASN A 68 -15.15 7.37 0.01
CA ASN A 68 -14.26 8.25 0.75
C ASN A 68 -14.37 9.67 0.19
N ASP A 69 -14.74 10.62 1.03
CA ASP A 69 -14.68 12.05 0.74
C ASP A 69 -13.39 12.61 1.36
N ILE A 70 -12.39 12.91 0.53
CA ILE A 70 -11.05 13.32 0.99
C ILE A 70 -10.93 14.83 0.87
N ASP A 71 -10.93 15.52 2.00
CA ASP A 71 -10.79 16.99 2.05
C ASP A 71 -9.36 17.43 1.73
N ARG A 72 -8.38 16.70 2.29
CA ARG A 72 -6.96 17.03 2.16
C ARG A 72 -6.13 15.76 2.06
N ARG A 73 -5.17 15.76 1.13
CA ARG A 73 -4.12 14.75 1.02
C ARG A 73 -2.77 15.44 0.90
N VAL A 74 -1.87 15.21 1.84
CA VAL A 74 -0.56 15.87 1.92
C VAL A 74 0.53 14.81 1.85
N GLY A 75 1.52 15.02 0.97
CA GLY A 75 2.73 14.21 0.95
C GLY A 75 3.70 14.70 2.01
N LEU A 76 4.19 13.79 2.85
CA LEU A 76 5.14 14.11 3.92
C LEU A 76 6.55 14.16 3.33
N ARG A 77 7.05 15.36 3.03
CA ARG A 77 8.29 15.58 2.25
C ARG A 77 9.56 15.71 3.08
N ASN A 78 9.43 16.33 4.26
CA ASN A 78 10.56 16.60 5.12
C ASN A 78 10.69 15.45 6.12
N TYR A 79 11.92 15.08 6.44
CA TYR A 79 12.19 14.03 7.41
C TYR A 79 13.52 14.23 8.13
N THR A 80 13.67 13.55 9.25
CA THR A 80 14.97 13.28 9.89
C THR A 80 15.18 11.78 9.99
N TYR A 81 16.44 11.35 9.90
CA TYR A 81 16.82 9.94 9.93
C TYR A 81 17.76 9.63 11.08
N GLN A 82 17.51 8.53 11.78
CA GLN A 82 18.37 7.98 12.81
C GLN A 82 18.55 6.47 12.60
N ASN A 83 19.81 6.03 12.63
CA ASN A 83 20.18 4.63 12.52
C ASN A 83 20.45 4.04 13.90
N PHE A 84 19.85 2.88 14.16
CA PHE A 84 20.15 2.02 15.29
C PHE A 84 20.51 0.62 14.78
N ASN A 85 21.08 -0.22 15.67
CA ASN A 85 21.63 -1.53 15.32
C ASN A 85 20.67 -2.38 14.48
N TRP A 86 19.45 -2.60 14.96
CA TRP A 86 18.43 -3.43 14.29
C TRP A 86 17.23 -2.65 13.76
N THR A 87 17.27 -1.32 13.87
CA THR A 87 16.12 -0.45 13.60
C THR A 87 16.59 0.83 12.96
N ASP A 88 15.90 1.25 11.91
CA ASP A 88 16.02 2.60 11.36
C ASP A 88 14.75 3.38 11.65
N GLU A 89 14.91 4.63 12.06
CA GLU A 89 13.82 5.55 12.39
C GLU A 89 13.85 6.75 11.45
N ILE A 90 12.73 7.01 10.81
CA ILE A 90 12.50 8.10 9.88
C ILE A 90 11.33 8.89 10.41
N ASP A 91 11.61 10.07 10.92
CA ASP A 91 10.60 10.98 11.45
C ASP A 91 10.20 11.94 10.34
N PHE A 92 9.01 11.75 9.79
CA PHE A 92 8.43 12.67 8.82
C PHE A 92 7.88 13.90 9.53
N LEU A 93 8.24 15.08 9.03
CA LEU A 93 7.93 16.37 9.64
C LEU A 93 6.94 17.15 8.77
N MET A 94 5.85 17.63 9.37
CA MET A 94 4.90 18.50 8.72
C MET A 94 4.34 19.50 9.73
N ASP A 95 4.68 20.78 9.56
CA ASP A 95 4.33 21.86 10.51
C ASP A 95 4.73 21.46 11.94
N ASP A 96 3.80 21.50 12.90
CA ASP A 96 4.02 21.08 14.31
C ASP A 96 3.73 19.58 14.54
N HIS A 97 3.67 18.77 13.48
CA HIS A 97 3.31 17.36 13.55
C HIS A 97 4.43 16.47 13.07
N GLN A 98 4.52 15.31 13.72
CA GLN A 98 5.48 14.29 13.42
C GLN A 98 4.76 12.97 13.17
N LEU A 99 5.24 12.25 12.15
CA LEU A 99 4.82 10.90 11.90
C LEU A 99 6.08 10.06 11.77
N ARG A 100 6.25 9.16 12.72
CA ARG A 100 7.43 8.30 12.82
C ARG A 100 7.20 7.02 12.04
N PHE A 101 8.07 6.78 11.08
CA PHE A 101 8.20 5.51 10.37
C PHE A 101 9.40 4.76 10.94
N ARG A 102 9.17 3.59 11.50
CA ARG A 102 10.22 2.72 12.04
C ARG A 102 10.25 1.42 11.26
N ILE A 103 11.43 1.05 10.77
CA ILE A 103 11.67 -0.25 10.15
C ILE A 103 12.65 -1.03 11.03
N THR A 104 12.28 -2.27 11.37
CA THR A 104 13.02 -3.10 12.32
C THR A 104 13.21 -4.50 11.75
N THR A 105 14.43 -5.01 11.82
CA THR A 105 14.71 -6.43 11.54
C THR A 105 14.47 -7.22 12.83
N TYR A 106 13.58 -8.21 12.78
CA TYR A 106 13.26 -9.08 13.90
C TYR A 106 13.87 -10.47 13.68
N ASN A 107 14.58 -10.95 14.69
CA ASN A 107 15.17 -12.30 14.72
C ASN A 107 15.93 -12.69 13.45
N GLU A 108 16.49 -11.70 12.74
CA GLU A 108 17.22 -11.86 11.47
C GLU A 108 16.42 -12.55 10.34
N LYS A 109 15.09 -12.60 10.47
CA LYS A 109 14.22 -13.37 9.57
C LYS A 109 13.05 -12.58 8.99
N SER A 110 12.65 -11.50 9.66
CA SER A 110 11.55 -10.68 9.19
C SER A 110 11.85 -9.21 9.38
N VAL A 111 11.13 -8.39 8.62
CA VAL A 111 11.15 -6.94 8.77
C VAL A 111 9.74 -6.49 9.16
N GLY A 112 9.64 -5.73 10.24
CA GLY A 112 8.39 -5.08 10.63
C GLY A 112 8.52 -3.58 10.49
N ILE A 113 7.42 -2.96 10.10
CA ILE A 113 7.28 -1.53 9.90
C ILE A 113 6.23 -1.05 10.89
N ASN A 114 6.58 -0.06 11.69
CA ASN A 114 5.67 0.60 12.62
C ASN A 114 5.54 2.05 12.20
N ILE A 115 4.30 2.49 12.01
CA ILE A 115 3.98 3.87 11.69
C ILE A 115 3.25 4.44 12.90
N ILE A 116 3.89 5.39 13.58
CA ILE A 116 3.45 5.96 14.84
C ILE A 116 3.19 7.45 14.59
N ASN A 117 1.95 7.87 14.81
CA ASN A 117 1.55 9.28 14.76
C ASN A 117 1.40 9.80 16.19
N ASP A 118 2.20 10.80 16.55
CA ASP A 118 2.25 11.43 17.88
C ASP A 118 1.52 12.79 17.95
N GLY A 119 0.91 13.24 16.85
CA GLY A 119 0.21 14.52 16.73
C GLY A 119 -1.27 14.41 16.36
N ILE A 120 -1.71 15.24 15.39
CA ILE A 120 -3.10 15.30 14.90
C ILE A 120 -3.58 13.97 14.34
N GLU A 121 -4.84 13.62 14.60
CA GLU A 121 -5.51 12.49 13.97
C GLU A 121 -5.71 12.76 12.47
N TYR A 122 -5.05 11.97 11.63
CA TYR A 122 -5.35 11.85 10.21
C TYR A 122 -6.27 10.66 10.01
N ASP A 123 -7.35 10.83 9.24
CA ASP A 123 -8.29 9.76 8.91
C ASP A 123 -7.70 8.77 7.90
N TYR A 124 -6.73 9.22 7.10
CA TYR A 124 -6.17 8.46 6.00
C TYR A 124 -4.65 8.44 6.01
N LEU A 125 -4.10 7.27 5.69
CA LEU A 125 -2.69 7.03 5.47
C LEU A 125 -2.53 6.35 4.11
N TRP A 126 -1.65 6.89 3.25
CA TRP A 126 -1.22 6.22 2.03
C TRP A 126 0.29 6.04 2.07
N PHE A 127 0.76 4.81 1.89
CA PHE A 127 2.17 4.50 1.71
C PHE A 127 2.40 3.92 0.32
N ARG A 128 3.53 4.24 -0.30
CA ARG A 128 3.93 3.76 -1.62
C ARG A 128 5.06 2.76 -1.48
N VAL A 129 4.90 1.60 -2.10
CA VAL A 129 5.97 0.60 -2.26
C VAL A 129 6.48 0.71 -3.70
N VAL A 130 7.78 0.63 -3.88
CA VAL A 130 8.40 0.60 -5.21
C VAL A 130 7.99 -0.69 -5.91
N ALA A 131 7.71 -0.59 -7.21
CA ALA A 131 7.23 -1.71 -7.99
C ALA A 131 7.80 -1.66 -9.40
N GLU A 132 8.18 -2.81 -9.94
CA GLU A 132 8.64 -2.92 -11.34
C GLU A 132 7.45 -3.09 -12.27
N ALA A 133 7.55 -2.69 -13.55
CA ALA A 133 6.43 -2.78 -14.49
C ALA A 133 5.95 -4.23 -14.72
N SER A 134 6.89 -5.17 -14.77
CA SER A 134 6.67 -6.61 -14.99
C SER A 134 6.33 -7.41 -13.74
N GLU A 135 6.43 -6.82 -12.55
CA GLU A 135 6.14 -7.50 -11.30
C GLU A 135 4.67 -7.92 -11.25
N GLN A 136 4.43 -9.08 -10.64
CA GLN A 136 3.12 -9.67 -10.45
C GLN A 136 2.80 -9.65 -8.95
N VAL A 137 1.55 -9.37 -8.60
CA VAL A 137 1.12 -9.28 -7.20
C VAL A 137 -0.03 -10.26 -6.97
N TYR A 138 0.07 -11.04 -5.91
CA TYR A 138 -0.89 -12.09 -5.56
C TYR A 138 -1.32 -11.93 -4.08
N GLY A 139 -2.40 -12.60 -3.69
CA GLY A 139 -2.88 -12.62 -2.31
C GLY A 139 -4.08 -11.71 -2.09
N LEU A 140 -4.02 -10.87 -1.03
CA LEU A 140 -5.18 -10.12 -0.49
C LEU A 140 -6.37 -11.02 -0.09
N GLY A 141 -6.07 -12.21 0.47
CA GLY A 141 -7.09 -13.18 0.89
C GLY A 141 -7.62 -14.03 -0.27
N GLU A 142 -8.91 -14.39 -0.22
CA GLU A 142 -9.56 -15.21 -1.23
C GLU A 142 -10.11 -14.35 -2.39
N GLN A 143 -9.42 -14.39 -3.52
CA GLN A 143 -9.78 -13.62 -4.72
C GLN A 143 -10.40 -14.53 -5.78
N PHE A 144 -11.56 -14.13 -6.29
CA PHE A 144 -12.37 -14.95 -7.20
C PHE A 144 -12.37 -14.46 -8.66
N SER A 145 -11.88 -13.25 -8.91
CA SER A 145 -11.89 -12.64 -10.24
C SER A 145 -10.50 -12.59 -10.88
N HIS A 146 -9.47 -12.32 -10.09
CA HIS A 146 -8.10 -12.17 -10.57
C HIS A 146 -7.15 -12.87 -9.60
N LEU A 147 -6.31 -13.76 -10.12
CA LEU A 147 -5.22 -14.35 -9.37
C LEU A 147 -4.05 -13.35 -9.28
N ASN A 148 -3.57 -12.85 -10.44
CA ASN A 148 -2.61 -11.76 -10.49
C ASN A 148 -3.33 -10.41 -10.45
N LEU A 149 -3.14 -9.67 -9.35
CA LEU A 149 -3.77 -8.38 -9.08
C LEU A 149 -3.22 -7.24 -9.95
N ARG A 150 -2.15 -7.49 -10.69
CA ARG A 150 -1.59 -6.55 -11.68
C ARG A 150 -1.94 -6.91 -13.13
N GLU A 151 -2.57 -8.06 -13.35
CA GLU A 151 -2.98 -8.50 -14.68
C GLU A 151 -4.16 -7.66 -15.19
N PHE A 152 -4.16 -7.38 -16.49
CA PHE A 152 -5.29 -6.79 -17.19
C PHE A 152 -6.18 -7.89 -17.73
N SER A 153 -7.50 -7.73 -17.57
CA SER A 153 -8.44 -8.55 -18.30
C SER A 153 -8.38 -8.19 -19.78
N TYR A 154 -7.94 -9.15 -20.58
CA TYR A 154 -8.17 -9.18 -22.02
C TYR A 154 -9.65 -8.90 -22.32
N THR A 155 -9.93 -7.88 -23.14
CA THR A 155 -11.24 -7.69 -23.77
C THR A 155 -11.12 -8.18 -25.22
N PRO A 156 -11.81 -9.25 -25.63
CA PRO A 156 -11.79 -9.70 -27.02
C PRO A 156 -12.20 -8.55 -27.96
N GLY A 157 -11.38 -8.26 -28.98
CA GLY A 157 -11.65 -7.23 -29.99
C GLY A 157 -11.00 -5.86 -29.77
N LYS A 158 -10.15 -5.68 -28.75
CA LYS A 158 -9.29 -4.48 -28.61
C LYS A 158 -7.85 -4.77 -29.01
N ASP A 159 -7.25 -3.82 -29.74
CA ASP A 159 -5.92 -3.91 -30.35
C ASP A 159 -4.82 -4.27 -29.32
N PRO A 160 -4.05 -5.35 -29.53
CA PRO A 160 -2.96 -5.79 -28.65
C PRO A 160 -1.90 -4.72 -28.36
N GLU A 161 -1.65 -3.78 -29.28
CA GLU A 161 -0.60 -2.76 -29.09
C GLU A 161 -1.04 -1.59 -28.19
N LEU A 162 -2.35 -1.37 -28.05
CA LEU A 162 -2.94 -0.40 -27.12
C LEU A 162 -2.91 -0.85 -25.65
N PHE A 163 -2.57 -2.12 -25.36
CA PHE A 163 -2.43 -2.65 -24.01
C PHE A 163 -1.18 -2.16 -23.26
N SER A 164 -0.26 -1.48 -23.94
CA SER A 164 1.01 -1.05 -23.34
C SER A 164 0.93 0.21 -22.46
N VAL A 165 -0.21 0.93 -22.41
CA VAL A 165 -0.26 2.25 -21.76
C VAL A 165 -1.43 2.48 -20.80
N SER A 166 -2.52 1.72 -20.84
CA SER A 166 -3.52 1.76 -19.75
C SER A 166 -2.99 0.93 -18.60
N ARG A 167 -2.08 1.50 -17.81
CA ARG A 167 -1.40 0.92 -16.65
C ARG A 167 -2.39 0.36 -15.62
N SER A 168 -1.91 -0.53 -14.75
CA SER A 168 -2.59 -1.15 -13.60
C SER A 168 -3.16 -0.16 -12.57
N ARG A 169 -3.17 1.13 -12.90
CA ARG A 169 -3.65 2.27 -12.12
C ARG A 169 -5.14 2.21 -11.81
N ASP A 170 -5.93 1.46 -12.57
CA ASP A 170 -7.39 1.50 -12.45
C ASP A 170 -7.99 0.34 -11.64
N ARG A 171 -7.17 -0.63 -11.21
CA ARG A 171 -7.63 -1.74 -10.36
C ARG A 171 -7.26 -1.47 -8.91
N ILE A 172 -8.28 -1.12 -8.13
CA ILE A 172 -8.19 -0.98 -6.68
C ILE A 172 -8.94 -2.16 -6.08
N TYR A 173 -8.30 -2.86 -5.14
CA TYR A 173 -8.87 -3.99 -4.41
C TYR A 173 -9.14 -3.56 -2.96
N PRO A 174 -10.38 -3.17 -2.62
CA PRO A 174 -10.72 -2.84 -1.24
C PRO A 174 -10.59 -4.06 -0.33
N ILE A 175 -9.97 -3.90 0.83
CA ILE A 175 -9.90 -4.93 1.86
C ILE A 175 -11.00 -4.65 2.87
N TRP A 176 -12.17 -5.25 2.65
CA TRP A 176 -13.33 -5.13 3.54
C TRP A 176 -14.19 -6.39 3.42
N THR A 177 -14.38 -7.11 4.52
CA THR A 177 -15.23 -8.30 4.54
C THR A 177 -16.68 -7.90 4.29
N ARG A 178 -17.30 -8.50 3.28
CA ARG A 178 -18.69 -8.30 2.88
C ARG A 178 -19.22 -9.51 2.15
N GLU A 179 -20.52 -9.52 1.89
CA GLU A 179 -21.11 -10.49 0.96
C GLU A 179 -20.36 -10.50 -0.38
N GLN A 180 -20.15 -11.69 -0.93
CA GLN A 180 -19.33 -11.90 -2.12
C GLN A 180 -19.91 -11.19 -3.35
N GLY A 181 -21.23 -11.02 -3.38
CA GLY A 181 -22.02 -10.49 -4.49
C GLY A 181 -22.51 -11.60 -5.44
N VAL A 182 -23.69 -11.38 -6.05
CA VAL A 182 -24.30 -12.28 -7.03
C VAL A 182 -24.09 -11.69 -8.44
N GLY A 183 -23.73 -12.52 -9.42
CA GLY A 183 -23.34 -12.09 -10.77
C GLY A 183 -21.94 -11.50 -10.81
N ARG A 184 -21.67 -10.44 -10.03
CA ARG A 184 -20.35 -9.77 -9.86
C ARG A 184 -19.72 -9.21 -11.14
N ASP A 185 -20.45 -9.24 -12.25
CA ASP A 185 -20.07 -8.63 -13.52
C ASP A 185 -21.20 -7.68 -13.97
N LYS A 186 -20.87 -6.39 -14.13
CA LYS A 186 -21.83 -5.36 -14.55
C LYS A 186 -22.30 -5.52 -16.00
N HIS A 187 -21.79 -6.50 -16.73
CA HIS A 187 -22.27 -6.86 -18.07
C HIS A 187 -23.26 -8.04 -18.05
N ASP A 188 -23.43 -8.71 -16.91
CA ASP A 188 -24.37 -9.83 -16.76
C ASP A 188 -25.71 -9.35 -16.18
N GLN A 189 -26.82 -9.82 -16.76
CA GLN A 189 -28.17 -9.58 -16.28
C GLN A 189 -28.40 -10.09 -14.85
N VAL A 190 -27.69 -11.15 -14.44
CA VAL A 190 -27.76 -11.69 -13.08
C VAL A 190 -27.36 -10.64 -12.03
N THR A 191 -26.43 -9.73 -12.37
CA THR A 191 -25.98 -8.65 -11.47
C THR A 191 -27.05 -7.57 -11.26
N PHE A 192 -27.95 -7.37 -12.22
CA PHE A 192 -29.04 -6.37 -12.13
C PHE A 192 -30.36 -6.94 -11.64
N SER A 193 -30.50 -8.26 -11.66
CA SER A 193 -31.73 -8.94 -11.28
C SER A 193 -31.93 -8.83 -9.77
N PRO A 194 -33.10 -8.37 -9.29
CA PRO A 194 -33.41 -8.39 -7.87
C PRO A 194 -33.31 -9.82 -7.34
N ILE A 195 -32.62 -10.00 -6.21
CA ILE A 195 -32.66 -11.25 -5.46
C ILE A 195 -34.12 -11.42 -5.00
N LYS A 196 -34.81 -12.41 -5.56
CA LYS A 196 -36.20 -12.76 -5.20
C LYS A 196 -36.28 -13.31 -3.78
#